data_AF-A0A3S8RNI8-F1
#
_entry.id   AF-A0A3S8RNI8-F1
#
_cell.length_a   1.000
_cell.length_b   1.000
_cell.length_c   1.000
_cell.angle_alpha   90.00
_cell.angle_beta   90.00
_cell.angle_gamma   90.00
#
_symmetry.space_group_name_H-M   'P 1'
#
loop_
_entity.id
_entity.type
_entity.pdbx_description
1 polymer ?
#
loop_
_entity_poly.entity_id
_entity_poly.type
_entity_poly.pdbx_seq_one_letter_code
_entity_poly.pdbx_strand_id
1 'polypeptide(L)'
;MKEPIYLLEGIIPNSILVQEADRFIWVANFPHKGITVTSETVQSDLKSWDVVRRVKTIDYVKETSLCTWSDVYHLWYSTKFLCQEIDDTKARTLGRMLASQENDDFETVREQIMDIIYCTSTPERIKGWFQKAMAHERKQNPKIGLFQTVTEDASDEGVYQGICQLEAYAHKHRYFFQLEPYTKREAK
;
A
#
# COMPACT_ATOMS: atom_id res chain seq x y z
N MET A 1 -3.48 11.36 13.71
CA MET A 1 -4.56 11.93 12.87
C MET A 1 -4.59 11.13 11.59
N LYS A 2 -5.75 10.59 11.20
CA LYS A 2 -5.92 9.78 9.99
C LYS A 2 -5.63 10.61 8.74
N GLU A 3 -4.95 10.02 7.75
CA GLU A 3 -4.75 10.63 6.44
C GLU A 3 -6.09 10.87 5.75
N PRO A 4 -6.38 12.10 5.29
CA PRO A 4 -7.59 12.41 4.57
C PRO A 4 -7.60 11.81 3.15
N ILE A 5 -8.80 11.52 2.67
CA ILE A 5 -9.08 11.16 1.28
C ILE A 5 -9.86 12.31 0.66
N TYR A 6 -9.32 12.91 -0.39
CA TYR A 6 -9.94 14.01 -1.11
C TYR A 6 -10.79 13.50 -2.27
N LEU A 7 -12.06 13.88 -2.30
CA LEU A 7 -13.01 13.50 -3.34
C LEU A 7 -13.53 14.75 -4.04
N LEU A 8 -13.65 14.71 -5.37
CA LEU A 8 -14.37 15.76 -6.08
C LEU A 8 -15.86 15.72 -5.74
N GLU A 9 -16.46 16.90 -5.63
CA GLU A 9 -17.92 17.03 -5.48
C GLU A 9 -18.66 16.22 -6.56
N GLY A 10 -19.66 15.44 -6.14
CA GLY A 10 -20.48 14.61 -7.02
C GLY A 10 -19.94 13.19 -7.29
N ILE A 11 -18.72 12.86 -6.85
CA ILE A 11 -18.26 11.46 -6.83
C ILE A 11 -19.11 10.67 -5.84
N ILE A 12 -19.47 9.43 -6.17
CA ILE A 12 -20.13 8.50 -5.24
C ILE A 12 -19.13 7.37 -4.95
N PRO A 13 -18.61 7.26 -3.71
CA PRO A 13 -17.67 6.20 -3.35
C PRO A 13 -18.31 4.82 -3.47
N ASN A 14 -17.56 3.85 -4.00
CA ASN A 14 -18.00 2.45 -4.03
C ASN A 14 -17.89 1.80 -2.64
N SER A 15 -18.39 0.56 -2.53
CA SER A 15 -18.43 -0.24 -1.30
C SER A 15 -17.06 -0.42 -0.61
N ILE A 16 -15.97 -0.31 -1.37
CA ILE A 16 -14.60 -0.41 -0.84
C ILE A 16 -14.24 0.88 -0.12
N LEU A 17 -14.42 2.03 -0.78
CA LEU A 17 -14.05 3.32 -0.22
C LEU A 17 -14.91 3.74 0.96
N VAL A 18 -16.22 3.43 0.97
CA VAL A 18 -17.09 3.80 2.12
C VAL A 18 -16.66 3.20 3.45
N GLN A 19 -15.80 2.17 3.45
CA GLN A 19 -15.18 1.64 4.67
C GLN A 19 -14.29 2.68 5.37
N GLU A 20 -13.80 3.67 4.62
CA GLU A 20 -12.93 4.76 5.09
C GLU A 20 -13.67 6.12 5.08
N ALA A 21 -15.00 6.12 5.20
CA ALA A 21 -15.82 7.32 5.07
C ALA A 21 -15.47 8.43 6.08
N ASP A 22 -14.91 8.08 7.24
CA ASP A 22 -14.47 9.05 8.24
C ASP A 22 -13.23 9.86 7.84
N ARG A 23 -12.60 9.52 6.70
CA ARG A 23 -11.46 10.25 6.11
C ARG A 23 -11.86 11.23 5.02
N PHE A 24 -13.11 11.20 4.57
CA PHE A 24 -13.52 11.89 3.36
C PHE A 24 -13.55 13.40 3.53
N ILE A 25 -12.88 14.09 2.62
CA ILE A 25 -12.95 15.53 2.46
C ILE A 25 -13.39 15.83 1.03
N TRP A 26 -14.58 16.40 0.91
CA TRP A 26 -15.13 16.85 -0.37
C TRP A 26 -14.48 18.16 -0.77
N VAL A 27 -13.98 18.24 -2.00
CA VAL A 27 -13.30 19.41 -2.53
C VAL A 27 -13.76 19.72 -3.95
N ALA A 28 -13.81 21.01 -4.29
CA ALA A 28 -14.06 21.43 -5.67
C ALA A 28 -12.84 21.18 -6.58
N ASN A 29 -11.63 21.22 -6.02
CA ASN A 29 -10.38 20.96 -6.71
C ASN A 29 -9.45 20.13 -5.84
N PHE A 30 -8.70 19.21 -6.44
CA PHE A 30 -7.74 18.42 -5.68
C PHE A 30 -6.60 19.27 -5.12
N PRO A 31 -6.11 18.95 -3.91
CA PRO A 31 -4.90 19.57 -3.39
C PRO A 31 -3.68 19.15 -4.21
N HIS A 32 -2.59 19.92 -4.10
CA HIS A 32 -1.31 19.58 -4.73
C HIS A 32 -0.70 18.28 -4.18
N LYS A 33 -1.01 17.92 -2.93
CA LYS A 33 -0.51 16.73 -2.25
C LYS A 33 -1.62 16.12 -1.41
N GLY A 34 -1.78 14.80 -1.49
CA GLY A 34 -2.81 14.06 -0.76
C GLY A 34 -3.29 12.85 -1.54
N ILE A 35 -4.10 12.01 -0.90
CA ILE A 35 -4.76 10.89 -1.56
C ILE A 35 -6.07 11.39 -2.19
N THR A 36 -6.15 11.28 -3.51
CA THR A 36 -7.29 11.77 -4.29
C THR A 36 -8.07 10.62 -4.91
N VAL A 37 -9.40 10.73 -4.92
CA VAL A 37 -10.32 9.77 -5.55
C VAL A 37 -10.98 10.45 -6.75
N THR A 38 -10.85 9.85 -7.93
CA THR A 38 -11.51 10.31 -9.16
C THR A 38 -12.69 9.40 -9.52
N SER A 39 -13.48 9.78 -10.54
CA SER A 39 -14.53 8.92 -11.08
C SER A 39 -14.00 7.57 -11.58
N GLU A 40 -12.79 7.53 -12.12
CA GLU A 40 -12.17 6.26 -12.52
C GLU A 40 -11.78 5.39 -11.33
N THR A 41 -11.39 6.01 -10.21
CA THR A 41 -11.07 5.28 -8.97
C THR A 41 -12.29 4.51 -8.48
N VAL A 42 -13.45 5.16 -8.39
CA VAL A 42 -14.68 4.53 -7.87
C VAL A 42 -15.29 3.49 -8.81
N GLN A 43 -14.92 3.51 -10.09
CA GLN A 43 -15.36 2.52 -11.09
C GLN A 43 -14.50 1.25 -11.11
N SER A 44 -13.37 1.24 -10.39
CA SER A 44 -12.45 0.11 -10.34
C SER A 44 -12.19 -0.29 -8.90
N ASP A 45 -12.54 -1.53 -8.58
CA ASP A 45 -12.34 -2.08 -7.24
C ASP A 45 -10.85 -2.14 -6.89
N LEU A 46 -10.00 -2.51 -7.86
CA LEU A 46 -8.55 -2.53 -7.67
C LEU A 46 -7.97 -1.13 -7.41
N LYS A 47 -8.44 -0.09 -8.11
CA LYS A 47 -8.02 1.31 -7.84
C LYS A 47 -8.54 1.82 -6.49
N SER A 48 -9.76 1.45 -6.12
CA SER A 48 -10.34 1.81 -4.83
C SER A 48 -9.61 1.13 -3.67
N TRP A 49 -9.26 -0.13 -3.83
CA TRP A 49 -8.40 -0.87 -2.90
C TRP A 49 -7.01 -0.22 -2.76
N ASP A 50 -6.40 0.22 -3.86
CA ASP A 50 -5.13 0.95 -3.82
C ASP A 50 -5.21 2.23 -2.98
N VAL A 51 -6.32 2.98 -3.05
CA VAL A 51 -6.54 4.14 -2.18
C VAL A 51 -6.55 3.73 -0.71
N VAL A 52 -7.33 2.70 -0.37
CA VAL A 52 -7.47 2.21 1.02
C VAL A 52 -6.13 1.76 1.58
N ARG A 53 -5.36 0.95 0.84
CA ARG A 53 -4.06 0.46 1.32
C ARG A 53 -3.04 1.60 1.47
N ARG A 54 -3.07 2.62 0.59
CA ARG A 54 -2.14 3.76 0.65
C ARG A 54 -2.44 4.66 1.84
N VAL A 55 -3.70 4.99 2.13
CA VAL A 55 -4.03 5.79 3.33
C VAL A 55 -3.65 5.09 4.62
N LYS A 56 -3.91 3.78 4.72
CA LYS A 56 -3.52 2.97 5.88
C LYS A 56 -2.00 2.90 6.03
N THR A 57 -1.29 2.80 4.91
CA THR A 57 0.19 2.83 4.95
C THR A 57 0.72 4.21 5.35
N ILE A 58 0.08 5.30 4.92
CA ILE A 58 0.47 6.65 5.35
C ILE A 58 0.26 6.83 6.85
N ASP A 59 -0.87 6.37 7.41
CA ASP A 59 -1.08 6.37 8.87
C ASP A 59 0.02 5.55 9.57
N TYR A 60 0.31 4.35 9.06
CA TYR A 60 1.38 3.50 9.58
C TYR A 60 2.72 4.23 9.62
N VAL A 61 3.07 4.87 8.51
CA VAL A 61 4.30 5.66 8.36
C VAL A 61 4.30 6.82 9.34
N LYS A 62 3.24 7.65 9.41
CA LYS A 62 3.17 8.83 10.28
C LYS A 62 3.31 8.51 11.77
N GLU A 63 2.73 7.40 12.20
CA GLU A 63 2.71 7.00 13.62
C GLU A 63 3.99 6.27 14.07
N THR A 64 4.81 5.80 13.13
CA THR A 64 6.04 5.07 13.47
C THR A 64 7.09 6.04 14.02
N SER A 65 7.45 5.90 15.29
CA SER A 65 8.55 6.69 15.88
C SER A 65 9.88 6.30 15.26
N LEU A 66 10.70 7.29 14.88
CA LEU A 66 12.02 7.08 14.29
C LEU A 66 13.06 7.73 15.18
N CYS A 67 13.68 6.94 16.06
CA CYS A 67 14.71 7.41 16.99
C CYS A 67 16.09 6.83 16.66
N THR A 68 16.13 5.75 15.88
CA THR A 68 17.34 5.02 15.53
C THR A 68 17.31 4.57 14.08
N TRP A 69 18.49 4.25 13.53
CA TRP A 69 18.62 3.57 12.24
C TRP A 69 17.86 2.24 12.19
N SER A 70 17.75 1.53 13.31
CA SER A 70 16.96 0.30 13.37
C SER A 70 15.49 0.59 13.08
N ASP A 71 14.93 1.65 13.66
CA ASP A 71 13.54 2.06 13.41
C ASP A 71 13.34 2.42 11.94
N VAL A 72 14.28 3.14 11.35
CA VAL A 72 14.27 3.51 9.93
C VAL A 72 14.28 2.26 9.04
N TYR A 73 15.17 1.30 9.30
CA TYR A 73 15.22 0.06 8.53
C TYR A 73 13.97 -0.79 8.72
N HIS A 74 13.39 -0.81 9.93
CA HIS A 74 12.13 -1.50 10.16
C HIS A 74 10.99 -0.88 9.39
N LEU A 75 10.86 0.45 9.40
CA LEU A 75 9.86 1.18 8.63
C LEU A 75 10.04 0.90 7.13
N TRP A 76 11.26 1.11 6.62
CA TRP A 76 11.59 0.88 5.21
C TRP A 76 11.33 -0.56 4.77
N TYR A 77 11.72 -1.56 5.56
CA TYR A 77 11.48 -2.96 5.20
C TYR A 77 9.99 -3.26 5.04
N SER A 78 9.14 -2.59 5.82
CA SER A 78 7.69 -2.75 5.77
C SER A 78 7.11 -2.11 4.50
N THR A 79 7.59 -0.92 4.13
CA THR A 79 7.00 -0.12 3.04
C THR A 79 7.71 -0.27 1.69
N LYS A 80 8.92 -0.85 1.64
CA LYS A 80 9.76 -0.88 0.44
C LYS A 80 9.05 -1.48 -0.78
N PHE A 81 8.24 -2.50 -0.59
CA PHE A 81 7.60 -3.20 -1.70
C PHE A 81 6.47 -2.37 -2.30
N LEU A 82 5.65 -1.70 -1.46
CA LEU A 82 4.69 -0.72 -1.94
C LEU A 82 5.40 0.46 -2.62
N CYS A 83 6.50 0.96 -2.05
CA CYS A 83 7.26 2.06 -2.65
C CYS A 83 7.83 1.67 -4.03
N GLN A 84 8.42 0.48 -4.15
CA GLN A 84 8.93 -0.06 -5.41
C GLN A 84 7.81 -0.37 -6.40
N GLU A 85 6.65 -0.81 -5.90
CA GLU A 85 5.44 -0.95 -6.69
C GLU A 85 5.01 0.40 -7.24
N ILE A 86 4.97 1.47 -6.47
CA ILE A 86 4.51 2.77 -6.97
C ILE A 86 5.55 3.44 -7.87
N ASP A 87 6.79 3.57 -7.41
CA ASP A 87 7.89 4.23 -8.11
C ASP A 87 9.24 3.55 -7.77
N ASP A 88 9.63 2.59 -8.62
CA ASP A 88 10.86 1.81 -8.44
C ASP A 88 12.13 2.70 -8.48
N THR A 89 12.13 3.76 -9.28
CA THR A 89 13.29 4.65 -9.42
C THR A 89 13.50 5.46 -8.13
N LYS A 90 12.45 6.09 -7.59
CA LYS A 90 12.53 6.80 -6.30
C LYS A 90 12.82 5.83 -5.16
N ALA A 91 12.13 4.69 -5.12
CA ALA A 91 12.33 3.70 -4.07
C ALA A 91 13.76 3.14 -4.02
N ARG A 92 14.39 2.88 -5.17
CA ARG A 92 15.80 2.45 -5.21
C ARG A 92 16.76 3.54 -4.80
N THR A 93 16.46 4.79 -5.16
CA THR A 93 17.28 5.94 -4.75
C THR A 93 17.25 6.11 -3.25
N LEU A 94 16.06 6.06 -2.65
CA LEU A 94 15.88 6.04 -1.20
C LEU A 94 16.62 4.86 -0.56
N GLY A 95 16.48 3.65 -1.10
CA GLY A 95 17.17 2.47 -0.58
C GLY A 95 18.71 2.59 -0.57
N ARG A 96 19.30 3.27 -1.57
CA ARG A 96 20.75 3.55 -1.58
C ARG A 96 21.14 4.58 -0.53
N MET A 97 20.35 5.65 -0.38
CA MET A 97 20.56 6.67 0.65
C MET A 97 20.48 6.07 2.06
N LEU A 98 19.54 5.15 2.31
CA LEU A 98 19.44 4.44 3.59
C LEU A 98 20.63 3.50 3.85
N ALA A 99 21.24 2.96 2.80
CA ALA A 99 22.41 2.10 2.93
C ALA A 99 23.69 2.89 3.23
N SER A 100 23.78 4.16 2.78
CA SER A 100 24.94 5.01 3.04
C SER A 100 24.95 5.63 4.44
N GLN A 101 23.81 5.65 5.14
CA GLN A 101 23.66 6.27 6.47
C GLN A 101 24.18 7.71 6.54
N GLU A 102 24.09 8.45 5.44
CA GLU A 102 24.69 9.78 5.31
C GLU A 102 23.91 10.88 6.05
N ASN A 103 22.71 10.58 6.56
CA ASN A 103 21.85 11.57 7.21
C ASN A 103 21.03 10.95 8.36
N ASP A 104 21.22 11.47 9.58
CA ASP A 104 20.46 11.10 10.78
C ASP A 104 19.13 11.88 10.92
N ASP A 105 18.79 12.72 9.94
CA ASP A 105 17.45 13.29 9.82
C ASP A 105 16.46 12.22 9.31
N PHE A 106 15.93 11.44 10.25
CA PHE A 106 14.98 10.38 9.97
C PHE A 106 13.62 10.90 9.48
N GLU A 107 13.29 12.18 9.72
CA GLU A 107 12.05 12.76 9.21
C GLU A 107 12.16 13.01 7.70
N THR A 108 13.33 13.39 7.18
CA THR A 108 13.59 13.42 5.73
C THR A 108 13.34 12.05 5.08
N VAL A 109 13.63 10.94 5.77
CA VAL A 109 13.30 9.59 5.28
C VAL A 109 11.80 9.37 5.24
N ARG A 110 11.09 9.74 6.31
CA ARG A 110 9.62 9.62 6.39
C ARG A 110 8.94 10.39 5.26
N GLU A 111 9.37 11.63 5.03
CA GLU A 111 8.84 12.47 3.96
C GLU A 111 9.02 11.83 2.58
N GLN A 112 10.20 11.29 2.29
CA GLN A 112 10.46 10.60 1.02
C GLN A 112 9.61 9.35 0.83
N ILE A 113 9.39 8.56 1.89
CA ILE A 113 8.48 7.40 1.85
C ILE A 113 7.05 7.88 1.53
N MET A 114 6.58 8.92 2.23
CA MET A 114 5.25 9.47 2.02
C MET A 114 5.08 10.04 0.60
N ASP A 115 6.09 10.73 0.08
CA ASP A 115 6.08 11.30 -1.28
C ASP A 115 5.90 10.23 -2.36
N ILE A 116 6.48 9.05 -2.16
CA ILE A 116 6.24 7.92 -3.05
C ILE A 116 4.80 7.41 -2.87
N ILE A 117 4.33 7.20 -1.63
CA ILE A 117 3.01 6.61 -1.36
C ILE A 117 1.85 7.55 -1.77
N TYR A 118 2.08 8.86 -1.84
CA TYR A 118 1.09 9.78 -2.38
C TYR A 118 0.82 9.57 -3.88
N CYS A 119 1.76 8.99 -4.61
CA CYS A 119 1.54 8.59 -6.00
C CYS A 119 0.65 7.34 -6.08
N THR A 120 -0.18 7.26 -7.12
CA THR A 120 -1.11 6.15 -7.36
C THR A 120 -0.39 5.00 -8.08
N SER A 121 -0.64 3.76 -7.67
CA SER A 121 -0.22 2.60 -8.46
C SER A 121 -1.09 2.43 -9.69
N THR A 122 -0.49 2.03 -10.82
CA THR A 122 -1.29 1.59 -11.97
C THR A 122 -1.79 0.16 -11.74
N PRO A 123 -2.96 -0.22 -12.30
CA PRO A 123 -3.44 -1.60 -12.23
C PRO A 123 -2.39 -2.64 -12.68
N GLU A 124 -1.63 -2.36 -13.73
CA GLU A 124 -0.58 -3.25 -14.25
C GLU A 124 0.54 -3.45 -13.24
N ARG A 125 0.91 -2.40 -12.50
CA ARG A 125 1.94 -2.48 -11.46
C ARG A 125 1.45 -3.31 -10.29
N ILE A 126 0.21 -3.10 -9.85
CA ILE A 126 -0.44 -3.92 -8.80
C ILE A 126 -0.44 -5.39 -9.21
N LYS A 127 -0.92 -5.70 -10.43
CA LYS A 127 -0.96 -7.07 -10.96
C LYS A 127 0.42 -7.73 -10.99
N GLY A 128 1.42 -7.02 -11.51
CA GLY A 128 2.78 -7.54 -11.58
C GLY A 128 3.38 -7.83 -10.20
N TRP A 129 3.07 -6.99 -9.21
CA TRP A 129 3.50 -7.21 -7.84
C TRP A 129 2.73 -8.32 -7.12
N PHE A 130 1.42 -8.42 -7.35
CA PHE A 130 0.61 -9.52 -6.89
C PHE A 130 1.14 -10.86 -7.39
N GLN A 131 1.45 -10.98 -8.68
CA GLN A 131 2.05 -12.20 -9.25
C GLN A 131 3.40 -12.54 -8.61
N LYS A 132 4.27 -11.55 -8.40
CA LYS A 132 5.57 -11.75 -7.74
C LYS A 132 5.43 -12.19 -6.29
N ALA A 133 4.54 -11.53 -5.55
CA ALA A 133 4.22 -11.91 -4.17
C ALA A 133 3.73 -13.35 -4.15
N MET A 134 2.78 -13.71 -5.03
CA MET A 134 2.24 -15.08 -5.07
C MET A 134 3.26 -16.13 -5.48
N ALA A 135 4.14 -15.84 -6.44
CA ALA A 135 5.24 -16.75 -6.78
C ALA A 135 6.18 -16.97 -5.59
N HIS A 136 6.48 -15.92 -4.83
CA HIS A 136 7.26 -16.03 -3.60
C HIS A 136 6.53 -16.89 -2.55
N GLU A 137 5.25 -16.60 -2.30
CA GLU A 137 4.43 -17.31 -1.32
C GLU A 137 4.29 -18.79 -1.62
N ARG A 138 4.03 -19.16 -2.87
CA ARG A 138 3.98 -20.57 -3.29
C ARG A 138 5.28 -21.30 -3.02
N LYS A 139 6.41 -20.62 -3.22
CA LYS A 139 7.74 -21.19 -3.00
C LYS A 139 8.06 -21.36 -1.52
N GLN A 140 7.78 -20.34 -0.70
CA GLN A 140 8.10 -20.37 0.73
C GLN A 140 7.10 -21.24 1.52
N ASN A 141 5.85 -21.26 1.09
CA ASN A 141 4.74 -21.86 1.81
C ASN A 141 3.96 -22.87 0.94
N PRO A 142 4.61 -23.93 0.42
CA PRO A 142 4.00 -24.85 -0.56
C PRO A 142 2.81 -25.65 -0.02
N LYS A 143 2.65 -25.73 1.31
CA LYS A 143 1.56 -26.46 1.97
C LYS A 143 0.28 -25.64 2.15
N ILE A 144 0.33 -24.32 1.91
CA ILE A 144 -0.84 -23.44 2.03
C ILE A 144 -1.61 -23.50 0.71
N GLY A 145 -2.76 -24.18 0.72
CA GLY A 145 -3.59 -24.40 -0.47
C GLY A 145 -4.05 -23.11 -1.14
N LEU A 146 -4.44 -22.09 -0.34
CA LEU A 146 -4.87 -20.77 -0.84
C LEU A 146 -3.85 -20.18 -1.82
N PHE A 147 -2.55 -20.25 -1.49
CA PHE A 147 -1.52 -19.66 -2.32
C PHE A 147 -1.39 -20.34 -3.67
N GLN A 148 -1.83 -21.59 -3.80
CA GLN A 148 -1.79 -22.32 -5.06
C GLN A 148 -2.92 -21.87 -6.01
N THR A 149 -4.08 -21.49 -5.48
CA THR A 149 -5.30 -21.27 -6.29
C THR A 149 -5.65 -19.79 -6.54
N VAL A 150 -5.11 -18.85 -5.76
CA VAL A 150 -5.56 -17.44 -5.75
C VAL A 150 -5.23 -16.59 -6.99
N THR A 151 -4.54 -17.14 -8.01
CA THR A 151 -4.10 -16.36 -9.21
C THR A 151 -4.68 -16.86 -10.53
N GLU A 152 -5.81 -17.56 -10.52
CA GLU A 152 -6.37 -18.17 -11.74
C GLU A 152 -6.93 -17.14 -12.72
N ASP A 153 -7.38 -15.97 -12.23
CA ASP A 153 -7.84 -14.85 -13.05
C ASP A 153 -6.89 -13.64 -12.95
N ALA A 154 -6.40 -13.19 -14.11
CA ALA A 154 -5.48 -12.04 -14.24
C ALA A 154 -6.20 -10.72 -14.58
N SER A 155 -7.54 -10.72 -14.66
CA SER A 155 -8.35 -9.51 -14.76
C SER A 155 -8.17 -8.61 -13.52
N ASP A 156 -8.56 -7.33 -13.62
CA ASP A 156 -8.52 -6.42 -12.45
C ASP A 156 -9.37 -6.98 -11.30
N GLU A 157 -10.53 -7.52 -11.64
CA GLU A 157 -11.46 -8.15 -10.70
C GLU A 157 -10.85 -9.41 -10.07
N GLY A 158 -10.31 -10.31 -10.89
CA GLY A 158 -9.67 -11.54 -10.41
C GLY A 158 -8.51 -11.27 -9.46
N VAL A 159 -7.68 -10.28 -9.79
CA VAL A 159 -6.57 -9.85 -8.93
C VAL A 159 -7.08 -9.23 -7.64
N TYR A 160 -8.10 -8.37 -7.70
CA TYR A 160 -8.71 -7.79 -6.51
C TYR A 160 -9.32 -8.87 -5.59
N GLN A 161 -10.09 -9.80 -6.14
CA GLN A 161 -10.64 -10.93 -5.37
C GLN A 161 -9.54 -11.79 -4.75
N GLY A 162 -8.46 -12.02 -5.50
CA GLY A 162 -7.30 -12.74 -5.00
C GLY A 162 -6.63 -12.01 -3.83
N ILE A 163 -6.49 -10.70 -3.92
CA ILE A 163 -6.00 -9.84 -2.83
C ILE A 163 -6.92 -9.97 -1.61
N CYS A 164 -8.24 -9.85 -1.77
CA CYS A 164 -9.18 -9.96 -0.64
C CYS A 164 -9.09 -11.30 0.09
N GLN A 165 -8.87 -12.40 -0.65
CA GLN A 165 -8.67 -13.72 -0.04
C GLN A 165 -7.36 -13.77 0.77
N LEU A 166 -6.29 -13.15 0.26
CA LEU A 166 -5.01 -13.06 0.94
C LEU A 166 -5.07 -12.15 2.17
N GLU A 167 -5.79 -11.03 2.09
CA GLU A 167 -6.10 -10.13 3.21
C GLU A 167 -6.80 -10.89 4.34
N ALA A 168 -7.87 -11.61 4.01
CA ALA A 168 -8.62 -12.41 4.97
C ALA A 168 -7.74 -13.50 5.61
N TYR A 169 -6.87 -14.14 4.82
CA TYR A 169 -5.89 -15.09 5.32
C TYR A 169 -4.86 -14.43 6.24
N ALA A 170 -4.31 -13.29 5.81
CA ALA A 170 -3.29 -12.53 6.51
C ALA A 170 -3.76 -12.12 7.90
N HIS A 171 -4.95 -11.52 7.97
CA HIS A 171 -5.58 -11.13 9.21
C HIS A 171 -5.86 -12.35 10.12
N LYS A 172 -6.47 -13.41 9.58
CA LYS A 172 -6.80 -14.62 10.37
C LYS A 172 -5.56 -15.30 10.96
N HIS A 173 -4.46 -15.31 10.23
CA HIS A 173 -3.25 -16.04 10.59
C HIS A 173 -2.14 -15.15 11.14
N ARG A 174 -2.37 -13.84 11.30
CA ARG A 174 -1.34 -12.84 11.66
C ARG A 174 -0.12 -12.94 10.75
N TYR A 175 -0.37 -13.08 9.46
CA TYR A 175 0.63 -13.25 8.43
C TYR A 175 0.93 -11.91 7.76
N PHE A 176 2.21 -11.62 7.51
CA PHE A 176 2.60 -10.40 6.81
C PHE A 176 2.47 -10.59 5.30
N PHE A 177 1.55 -9.84 4.68
CA PHE A 177 1.39 -9.85 3.23
C PHE A 177 2.07 -8.62 2.60
N GLN A 178 2.99 -8.85 1.66
CA GLN A 178 3.90 -7.83 1.14
C GLN A 178 3.21 -6.65 0.43
N LEU A 179 1.98 -6.83 -0.07
CA LEU A 179 1.20 -5.76 -0.71
C LEU A 179 0.49 -4.84 0.30
N GLU A 180 0.50 -5.21 1.59
CA GLU A 180 -0.11 -4.44 2.67
C GLU A 180 0.88 -4.18 3.80
N PRO A 181 1.76 -3.19 3.65
CA PRO A 181 2.76 -2.82 4.64
C PRO A 181 2.23 -2.65 6.07
N TYR A 182 1.00 -2.14 6.22
CA TYR A 182 0.39 -1.86 7.52
C TYR A 182 0.04 -3.11 8.33
N THR A 183 -0.14 -4.27 7.68
CA THR A 183 -0.42 -5.55 8.35
C THR A 183 0.76 -6.05 9.18
N LYS A 184 1.96 -5.52 8.96
CA LYS A 184 3.15 -5.93 9.71
C LYS A 184 3.05 -5.64 11.21
N ARG A 185 2.24 -4.65 11.62
CA ARG A 185 1.95 -4.42 13.06
C ARG A 185 1.24 -5.61 13.70
N GLU A 186 0.47 -6.35 12.91
CA GLU A 186 -0.40 -7.43 13.37
C GLU A 186 0.27 -8.79 13.30
N ALA A 187 1.31 -8.91 12.46
CA ALA A 187 2.17 -10.09 12.37
C ALA A 187 3.13 -10.15 13.57
N LYS A 188 3.12 -11.27 14.29
CA LYS A 188 4.01 -11.54 15.44
C LYS A 188 5.20 -12.38 15.02
#